data_AF-A0A352KVI1-F1
#
_entry.id   AF-A0A352KVI1-F1
#
_cell.length_a   1.000
_cell.length_b   1.000
_cell.length_c   1.000
_cell.angle_alpha   90.00
_cell.angle_beta   90.00
_cell.angle_gamma   90.00
#
_symmetry.space_group_name_H-M   'P 1'
#
loop_
_entity.id
_entity.type
_entity.pdbx_description
1 polymer ?
#
loop_
_entity_poly.entity_id
_entity_poly.type
_entity_poly.pdbx_seq_one_letter_code
_entity_poly.pdbx_strand_id
1 'polypeptide(L)'
;MKKMTLAVSCLSTVLSAAAWIHAGGLPIDRPITPETAAVQCERDPDAFFIRVRQQAEADLRVMKDNRNALRTSSADVETKQADVQEKLDYATKAAADFRKAWQDGCFPVMIHGRAYARADVEAQTSSLLAQIDGYTAALATYARTITDIREHVEDLTSRIVDTETDLGLLDSRCSVYKATQSESAATDLMASVDALFAENATVISASPIRSVDEMMRDTATVSPVSRSRAVSFLAGE
;
A
#
# COMPACT_ATOMS: atom_id res chain seq x y z
N MET A 1 30.09 13.41 46.67
CA MET A 1 29.72 13.91 45.33
C MET A 1 29.21 12.74 44.49
N LYS A 2 27.90 12.48 44.52
CA LYS A 2 27.19 11.54 43.64
C LYS A 2 25.88 12.25 43.29
N LYS A 3 25.91 13.11 42.27
CA LYS A 3 24.75 13.85 41.78
C LYS A 3 24.43 13.37 40.37
N MET A 4 23.13 13.14 40.15
CA MET A 4 22.43 13.24 38.86
C MET A 4 22.77 12.18 37.81
N THR A 5 22.09 11.03 37.88
CA THR A 5 22.00 10.08 36.76
C THR A 5 20.62 9.44 36.59
N LEU A 6 19.56 9.98 37.22
CA LEU A 6 18.21 9.38 37.18
C LEU A 6 17.22 10.08 36.25
N ALA A 7 17.48 11.32 35.81
CA ALA A 7 16.58 12.05 34.91
C ALA A 7 16.76 11.74 33.41
N VAL A 8 17.88 11.10 33.02
CA VAL A 8 18.20 10.83 31.60
C VAL A 8 17.52 9.56 31.08
N SER A 9 17.10 8.64 31.96
CA SER A 9 16.60 7.32 31.57
C SER A 9 15.16 7.31 31.04
N CYS A 10 14.32 8.31 31.36
CA CYS A 10 12.94 8.37 30.86
C CYS A 10 12.83 9.09 29.50
N LEU A 11 13.78 9.97 29.17
CA LEU A 11 13.80 10.71 27.91
C LEU A 11 14.32 9.84 26.74
N SER A 12 15.20 8.87 27.01
CA SER A 12 15.79 8.01 25.99
C SER A 12 14.79 7.08 25.29
N THR A 13 13.69 6.69 25.96
CA THR A 13 12.68 5.79 25.38
C THR A 13 11.57 6.54 24.63
N VAL A 14 11.30 7.80 24.96
CA VAL A 14 10.37 8.66 24.20
C VAL A 14 10.97 9.04 22.85
N LEU A 15 12.30 9.23 22.82
CA LEU A 15 13.04 9.46 21.58
C LEU A 15 12.98 8.26 20.63
N SER A 16 12.80 7.02 21.08
CA SER A 16 12.68 5.89 20.16
C SER A 16 11.35 5.86 19.42
N ALA A 17 10.22 6.21 20.04
CA ALA A 17 8.94 6.28 19.32
C ALA A 17 8.87 7.53 18.41
N ALA A 18 9.36 8.68 18.89
CA ALA A 18 9.44 9.90 18.09
C ALA A 18 10.52 9.84 16.98
N ALA A 19 11.60 9.08 17.17
CA ALA A 19 12.59 8.85 16.12
C ALA A 19 12.05 7.94 15.00
N TRP A 20 11.06 7.08 15.25
CA TRP A 20 10.36 6.42 14.16
C TRP A 20 9.47 7.39 13.38
N ILE A 21 8.85 8.36 14.08
CA ILE A 21 8.01 9.41 13.48
C ILE A 21 8.85 10.43 12.68
N HIS A 22 10.11 10.68 13.06
CA HIS A 22 10.98 11.67 12.37
C HIS A 22 12.12 11.09 11.51
N ALA A 23 12.56 9.85 11.72
CA ALA A 23 13.65 9.23 10.94
C ALA A 23 13.16 8.17 9.93
N GLY A 24 11.87 7.84 9.93
CA GLY A 24 11.25 6.88 9.03
C GLY A 24 10.67 7.52 7.79
N GLY A 25 11.49 8.24 7.01
CA GLY A 25 11.23 8.34 5.57
C GLY A 25 11.25 6.92 5.02
N LEU A 26 10.11 6.23 5.09
CA LEU A 26 9.96 4.93 4.46
C LEU A 26 10.26 5.14 2.97
N PRO A 27 11.04 4.23 2.36
CA PRO A 27 11.19 4.22 0.92
C PRO A 27 9.82 3.85 0.37
N ILE A 28 8.98 4.86 0.14
CA ILE A 28 8.00 4.79 -0.93
C ILE A 28 8.90 4.71 -2.16
N ASP A 29 9.30 3.48 -2.51
CA ASP A 29 9.79 3.19 -3.84
C ASP A 29 8.83 3.89 -4.78
N ARG A 30 9.40 4.83 -5.52
CA ARG A 30 8.73 6.00 -6.10
C ARG A 30 7.27 5.70 -6.45
N PRO A 31 6.30 6.54 -6.02
CA PRO A 31 4.94 6.41 -6.50
C PRO A 31 5.01 6.32 -8.03
N ILE A 32 4.32 5.35 -8.62
CA ILE A 32 4.24 5.24 -10.07
C ILE A 32 3.56 6.51 -10.55
N THR A 33 4.37 7.50 -10.92
CA THR A 33 3.89 8.69 -11.57
C THR A 33 3.43 8.29 -12.98
N PRO A 34 2.40 8.95 -13.53
CA PRO A 34 1.87 8.61 -14.85
C PRO A 34 2.93 8.60 -15.97
N GLU A 35 4.07 9.26 -15.77
CA GLU A 35 5.22 9.26 -16.69
C GLU A 35 5.97 7.92 -16.81
N THR A 36 6.05 7.10 -15.76
CA THR A 36 6.71 5.77 -15.85
C THR A 36 5.76 4.64 -16.23
N ALA A 37 4.46 4.81 -16.01
CA ALA A 37 3.43 3.84 -16.42
C ALA A 37 3.21 3.81 -17.95
N ALA A 38 3.31 4.97 -18.62
CA ALA A 38 2.96 5.12 -20.02
C ALA A 38 3.81 4.27 -20.98
N VAL A 39 5.07 3.99 -20.65
CA VAL A 39 5.99 3.24 -21.53
C VAL A 39 5.80 1.72 -21.44
N GLN A 40 5.13 1.21 -20.40
CA GLN A 40 4.95 -0.23 -20.16
C GLN A 40 3.54 -0.75 -20.46
N CYS A 41 2.53 0.12 -20.54
CA CYS A 41 1.19 -0.24 -21.01
C CYS A 41 1.18 -0.75 -22.46
N GLU A 42 2.22 -0.49 -23.25
CA GLU A 42 2.23 -0.72 -24.70
C GLU A 42 2.56 -2.17 -25.11
N ARG A 43 3.07 -3.02 -24.20
CA ARG A 43 3.47 -4.41 -24.53
C ARG A 43 2.53 -5.51 -24.02
N ASP A 44 1.94 -5.35 -22.83
CA ASP A 44 0.99 -6.32 -22.26
C ASP A 44 0.11 -5.64 -21.20
N PRO A 45 -1.10 -5.19 -21.59
CA PRO A 45 -2.04 -4.52 -20.70
C PRO A 45 -2.54 -5.41 -19.55
N ASP A 46 -2.67 -6.73 -19.77
CA ASP A 46 -3.10 -7.66 -18.73
C ASP A 46 -2.03 -7.80 -17.64
N ALA A 47 -0.76 -7.92 -18.02
CA ALA A 47 0.36 -7.93 -17.08
C ALA A 47 0.47 -6.62 -16.28
N PHE A 48 0.13 -5.48 -16.89
CA PHE A 48 0.07 -4.19 -16.19
C PHE A 48 -1.01 -4.18 -15.11
N PHE A 49 -2.24 -4.57 -15.43
CA PHE A 49 -3.33 -4.62 -14.45
C PHE A 49 -3.01 -5.56 -13.27
N ILE A 50 -2.41 -6.72 -13.55
CA ILE A 50 -1.97 -7.67 -12.51
C ILE A 50 -0.93 -7.02 -11.59
N ARG A 51 0.08 -6.35 -12.14
CA ARG A 51 1.14 -5.71 -11.33
C ARG A 51 0.58 -4.57 -10.48
N VAL A 52 -0.25 -3.70 -11.05
CA VAL A 52 -0.85 -2.59 -10.30
C VAL A 52 -1.73 -3.10 -9.17
N ARG A 53 -2.53 -4.15 -9.42
CA ARG A 53 -3.33 -4.79 -8.36
C ARG A 53 -2.44 -5.35 -7.25
N GLN A 54 -1.42 -6.13 -7.60
CA GLN A 54 -0.50 -6.72 -6.62
C GLN A 54 0.21 -5.66 -5.77
N GLN A 55 0.65 -4.56 -6.40
CA GLN A 55 1.29 -3.46 -5.68
C GLN A 55 0.30 -2.78 -4.72
N ALA A 56 -0.90 -2.44 -5.19
CA ALA A 56 -1.92 -1.81 -4.35
C ALA A 56 -2.37 -2.71 -3.19
N GLU A 57 -2.47 -4.03 -3.40
CA GLU A 57 -2.74 -5.00 -2.32
C GLU A 57 -1.60 -5.08 -1.31
N ALA A 58 -0.34 -5.03 -1.77
CA ALA A 58 0.83 -5.00 -0.89
C ALA A 58 0.87 -3.72 -0.05
N ASP A 59 0.65 -2.56 -0.68
CA ASP A 59 0.61 -1.26 0.00
C ASP A 59 -0.55 -1.21 1.01
N LEU A 60 -1.72 -1.74 0.64
CA LEU A 60 -2.87 -1.85 1.53
C LEU A 60 -2.55 -2.69 2.78
N ARG A 61 -1.82 -3.79 2.62
CA ARG A 61 -1.37 -4.63 3.74
C ARG A 61 -0.43 -3.86 4.66
N VAL A 62 0.58 -3.19 4.10
CA VAL A 62 1.54 -2.37 4.88
C VAL A 62 0.82 -1.26 5.64
N MET A 63 -0.12 -0.55 4.99
CA MET A 63 -0.89 0.50 5.66
C MET A 63 -1.76 -0.04 6.80
N LYS A 64 -2.39 -1.20 6.62
CA LYS A 64 -3.18 -1.86 7.68
C LYS A 64 -2.31 -2.30 8.85
N ASP A 65 -1.14 -2.87 8.58
CA ASP A 65 -0.18 -3.29 9.60
C ASP A 65 0.35 -2.09 10.37
N ASN A 66 0.73 -1.01 9.68
CA ASN A 66 1.18 0.25 10.29
C ASN A 66 0.10 0.89 11.16
N ARG A 67 -1.15 0.93 10.69
CA ARG A 67 -2.29 1.45 11.46
C ARG A 67 -2.49 0.66 12.75
N ASN A 68 -2.37 -0.67 12.69
CA ASN A 68 -2.50 -1.53 13.86
C ASN A 68 -1.33 -1.31 14.83
N ALA A 69 -0.10 -1.21 14.33
CA ALA A 69 1.07 -0.91 15.14
C ALA A 69 0.96 0.45 15.85
N LEU A 70 0.47 1.49 15.16
CA LEU A 70 0.22 2.80 15.75
C LEU A 70 -0.84 2.75 16.85
N ARG A 71 -1.91 1.96 16.68
CA ARG A 71 -2.92 1.75 17.73
C ARG A 71 -2.34 1.09 18.97
N THR A 72 -1.49 0.08 18.80
CA THR A 72 -0.77 -0.55 19.93
C THR A 72 0.15 0.45 20.61
N SER A 73 0.93 1.21 19.83
CA SER A 73 1.80 2.26 20.39
C SER A 73 1.02 3.35 21.13
N SER A 74 -0.19 3.70 20.67
CA SER A 74 -1.07 4.65 21.37
C SER A 74 -1.44 4.14 22.76
N ALA A 75 -1.84 2.87 22.86
CA ALA A 75 -2.18 2.25 24.15
C ALA A 75 -0.97 2.21 25.11
N ASP A 76 0.22 1.94 24.59
CA ASP A 76 1.45 1.97 25.37
C ASP A 76 1.78 3.38 25.89
N VAL A 77 1.59 4.40 25.06
CA VAL A 77 1.80 5.81 25.44
C VAL A 77 0.77 6.25 26.48
N GLU A 78 -0.51 5.87 26.31
CA GLU A 78 -1.57 6.14 27.29
C GLU A 78 -1.27 5.49 28.65
N THR A 79 -0.74 4.26 28.66
CA THR A 79 -0.29 3.58 29.88
C THR A 79 0.85 4.35 30.56
N LYS A 80 1.87 4.76 29.81
CA LYS A 80 2.99 5.56 30.35
C LYS A 80 2.53 6.94 30.85
N GLN A 81 1.54 7.54 30.20
CA GLN A 81 0.94 8.79 30.65
C GLN A 81 0.27 8.60 32.02
N ALA A 82 -0.49 7.52 32.20
CA ALA A 82 -1.10 7.19 33.49
C ALA A 82 -0.05 6.96 34.59
N ASP A 83 1.03 6.22 34.30
CA ASP A 83 2.14 6.01 35.25
C ASP A 83 2.82 7.33 35.67
N VAL A 84 3.00 8.26 34.73
CA VAL A 84 3.59 9.57 35.03
C VAL A 84 2.60 10.45 35.80
N GLN A 85 1.31 10.36 35.52
CA GLN A 85 0.27 11.05 36.28
C GLN A 85 0.27 10.61 37.75
N GLU A 86 0.36 9.30 38.02
CA GLU A 86 0.45 8.79 39.39
C GLU A 86 1.70 9.32 40.12
N LYS A 87 2.86 9.36 39.43
CA LYS A 87 4.10 9.92 39.98
C LYS A 87 3.98 11.42 40.26
N LEU A 88 3.30 12.16 39.40
CA LEU A 88 3.03 13.58 39.60
C LEU A 88 2.14 13.80 40.83
N ASP A 89 1.08 13.01 40.99
CA ASP A 89 0.16 13.11 42.12
C ASP A 89 0.89 12.80 43.44
N TYR A 90 1.72 11.75 43.44
CA TYR A 90 2.59 11.42 44.58
C TYR A 90 3.55 12.55 44.92
N ALA A 91 4.30 13.06 43.93
CA ALA A 91 5.27 14.15 44.15
C ALA A 91 4.59 15.43 44.65
N THR A 92 3.41 15.74 44.13
CA THR A 92 2.59 16.90 44.53
C THR A 92 2.14 16.77 45.97
N LYS A 93 1.64 15.60 46.36
CA LYS A 93 1.24 15.31 47.74
C LYS A 93 2.44 15.38 48.69
N ALA A 94 3.56 14.74 48.34
CA ALA A 94 4.77 14.81 49.14
C ALA A 94 5.26 16.25 49.31
N ALA A 95 5.27 17.06 48.24
CA ALA A 95 5.67 18.47 48.31
C ALA A 95 4.74 19.29 49.23
N ALA A 96 3.45 18.99 49.26
CA ALA A 96 2.51 19.62 50.18
C ALA A 96 2.81 19.24 51.64
N ASP A 97 3.10 17.96 51.91
CA ASP A 97 3.47 17.48 53.25
C ASP A 97 4.76 18.16 53.76
N PHE A 98 5.80 18.24 52.92
CA PHE A 98 7.05 18.96 53.24
C PHE A 98 6.83 20.47 53.44
N ARG A 99 5.95 21.09 52.64
CA ARG A 99 5.62 22.52 52.79
C ARG A 99 4.88 22.79 54.10
N LYS A 100 3.94 21.92 54.48
CA LYS A 100 3.22 22.02 55.76
C LYS A 100 4.18 21.86 56.94
N ALA A 101 5.00 20.83 56.90
CA ALA A 101 6.08 20.59 57.86
C ALA A 101 7.00 21.80 58.05
N TRP A 102 7.34 22.49 56.96
CA TRP A 102 8.14 23.72 57.02
C TRP A 102 7.41 24.87 57.73
N GLN A 103 6.11 25.03 57.49
CA GLN A 103 5.28 26.06 58.12
C GLN A 103 5.08 25.82 59.63
N ASP A 104 5.01 24.56 60.05
CA ASP A 104 4.83 24.19 61.46
C ASP A 104 6.06 24.56 62.33
N GLY A 105 7.23 24.79 61.72
CA GLY A 105 8.41 25.38 62.37
C GLY A 105 9.13 24.52 63.40
N CYS A 106 8.57 23.37 63.78
CA CYS A 106 9.13 22.43 64.74
C CYS A 106 10.03 21.41 64.04
N PHE A 107 11.35 21.53 64.20
CA PHE A 107 12.32 20.59 63.63
C PHE A 107 12.97 19.74 64.73
N PRO A 108 13.29 18.46 64.46
CA PRO A 108 13.12 17.74 63.19
C PRO A 108 11.66 17.35 62.92
N VAL A 109 11.24 17.39 61.65
CA VAL A 109 9.89 16.97 61.25
C VAL A 109 9.89 15.51 60.83
N MET A 110 8.86 14.77 61.23
CA MET A 110 8.65 13.38 60.85
C MET A 110 7.76 13.30 59.62
N ILE A 111 8.32 12.87 58.48
CA ILE A 111 7.57 12.65 57.22
C ILE A 111 7.81 11.21 56.79
N HIS A 112 6.73 10.44 56.62
CA HIS A 112 6.77 9.01 56.30
C HIS A 112 7.72 8.19 57.20
N GLY A 113 7.74 8.49 58.49
CA GLY A 113 8.56 7.76 59.48
C GLY A 113 10.05 8.12 59.46
N ARG A 114 10.48 9.14 58.70
CA ARG A 114 11.85 9.66 58.72
C ARG A 114 11.90 11.06 59.31
N ALA A 115 12.92 11.30 60.14
CA ALA A 115 13.21 12.61 60.68
C ALA A 115 13.99 13.45 59.66
N TYR A 116 13.53 14.66 59.38
CA TYR A 116 14.19 15.60 58.49
C TYR A 116 14.59 16.86 59.26
N ALA A 117 15.86 17.26 59.13
CA ALA A 117 16.28 18.57 59.60
C ALA A 117 15.80 19.65 58.63
N ARG A 118 15.88 20.91 59.07
CA ARG A 118 15.43 22.07 58.28
C ARG A 118 16.06 22.10 56.87
N ALA A 119 17.37 21.97 56.79
CA ALA A 119 18.09 21.96 55.52
C ALA A 119 17.66 20.79 54.60
N ASP A 120 17.32 19.63 55.19
CA ASP A 120 16.85 18.48 54.43
C ASP A 120 15.45 18.71 53.87
N VAL A 121 14.54 19.31 54.64
CA VAL A 121 13.18 19.67 54.18
C VAL A 121 13.25 20.64 52.99
N GLU A 122 14.11 21.65 53.06
CA GLU A 122 14.31 22.60 51.97
C GLU A 122 14.85 21.92 50.70
N ALA A 123 15.88 21.08 50.87
CA ALA A 123 16.46 20.31 49.76
C ALA A 123 15.44 19.36 49.12
N GLN A 124 14.68 18.62 49.93
CA GLN A 124 13.63 17.71 49.43
C GLN A 124 12.51 18.45 48.72
N THR A 125 12.07 19.59 49.26
CA THR A 125 11.04 20.42 48.63
C THR A 125 11.50 20.91 47.26
N SER A 126 12.73 21.43 47.16
CA SER A 126 13.29 21.88 45.87
C SER A 126 13.38 20.76 44.84
N SER A 127 13.79 19.55 45.29
CA SER A 127 13.86 18.37 44.42
C SER A 127 12.47 17.91 43.95
N LEU A 128 11.47 17.92 44.83
CA LEU A 128 10.10 17.54 44.49
C LEU A 128 9.47 18.54 43.51
N LEU A 129 9.69 19.83 43.69
CA LEU A 129 9.22 20.85 42.74
C LEU A 129 9.85 20.65 41.35
N ALA A 130 11.15 20.38 41.28
CA ALA A 130 11.81 20.07 40.01
C ALA A 130 11.26 18.79 39.35
N GLN A 131 10.91 17.77 40.16
CA GLN A 131 10.25 16.56 39.66
C GLN A 131 8.83 16.83 39.14
N ILE A 132 8.05 17.64 39.85
CA ILE A 132 6.70 18.07 39.44
C ILE A 132 6.77 18.78 38.07
N ASP A 133 7.70 19.72 37.90
CA ASP A 133 7.90 20.42 36.63
C ASP A 133 8.27 19.42 35.51
N GLY A 134 9.18 18.49 35.81
CA GLY A 134 9.58 17.43 34.87
C GLY A 134 8.43 16.51 34.46
N TYR A 135 7.61 16.05 35.40
CA TYR A 135 6.44 15.21 35.11
C TYR A 135 5.37 15.98 34.34
N THR A 136 5.12 17.24 34.69
CA THR A 136 4.17 18.10 33.97
C THR A 136 4.58 18.28 32.50
N ALA A 137 5.87 18.53 32.25
CA ALA A 137 6.40 18.62 30.89
C ALA A 137 6.32 17.28 30.13
N ALA A 138 6.57 16.15 30.82
CA ALA A 138 6.42 14.83 30.24
C ALA A 138 4.97 14.51 29.85
N LEU A 139 3.99 14.84 30.71
CA LEU A 139 2.57 14.67 30.41
C LEU A 139 2.12 15.49 29.20
N ALA A 140 2.58 16.74 29.09
CA ALA A 140 2.32 17.56 27.91
C ALA A 140 2.89 16.94 26.62
N THR A 141 4.07 16.30 26.72
CA THR A 141 4.69 15.60 25.59
C THR A 141 3.87 14.37 25.19
N TYR A 142 3.46 13.53 26.15
CA TYR A 142 2.62 12.37 25.87
C TYR A 142 1.27 12.75 25.26
N ALA A 143 0.63 13.81 25.77
CA ALA A 143 -0.63 14.30 25.22
C ALA A 143 -0.49 14.70 23.75
N ARG A 144 0.61 15.38 23.37
CA ARG A 144 0.89 15.70 21.96
C ARG A 144 1.11 14.45 21.13
N THR A 145 1.95 13.53 21.60
CA THR A 145 2.22 12.26 20.89
C THR A 145 0.95 11.45 20.66
N ILE A 146 0.01 11.40 21.62
CA ILE A 146 -1.27 10.72 21.44
C ILE A 146 -2.11 11.41 20.35
N THR A 147 -2.16 12.74 20.33
CA THR A 147 -2.84 13.49 19.27
C THR A 147 -2.21 13.20 17.90
N ASP A 148 -0.89 13.28 17.78
CA ASP A 148 -0.17 13.01 16.53
C ASP A 148 -0.43 11.58 16.01
N ILE A 149 -0.42 10.59 16.91
CA ILE A 149 -0.74 9.20 16.56
C ILE A 149 -2.17 9.08 16.05
N ARG A 150 -3.14 9.76 16.68
CA ARG A 150 -4.55 9.74 16.26
C ARG A 150 -4.72 10.34 14.87
N GLU A 151 -4.11 11.49 14.60
CA GLU A 151 -4.13 12.13 13.29
C GLU A 151 -3.54 11.20 12.21
N HIS A 152 -2.41 10.54 12.50
CA HIS A 152 -1.82 9.57 11.57
C HIS A 152 -2.68 8.33 11.33
N VAL A 153 -3.39 7.84 12.37
CA VAL A 153 -4.32 6.72 12.23
C VAL A 153 -5.52 7.11 11.36
N GLU A 154 -6.02 8.33 11.48
CA GLU A 154 -7.09 8.87 10.63
C GLU A 154 -6.64 9.01 9.17
N ASP A 155 -5.45 9.59 8.92
CA ASP A 155 -4.86 9.68 7.58
C ASP A 155 -4.71 8.30 6.92
N LEU A 156 -4.12 7.33 7.63
CA LEU A 156 -3.97 5.96 7.13
C LEU A 156 -5.34 5.31 6.86
N THR A 157 -6.35 5.60 7.67
CA THR A 157 -7.69 5.06 7.46
C THR A 157 -8.31 5.60 6.17
N SER A 158 -8.19 6.90 5.91
CA SER A 158 -8.64 7.52 4.66
C SER A 158 -7.91 6.92 3.46
N ARG A 159 -6.58 6.83 3.51
CA ARG A 159 -5.76 6.25 2.42
C ARG A 159 -6.07 4.78 2.15
N ILE A 160 -6.37 4.01 3.19
CA ILE A 160 -6.83 2.62 3.06
C ILE A 160 -8.15 2.56 2.29
N VAL A 161 -9.13 3.40 2.63
CA VAL A 161 -10.44 3.45 1.96
C VAL A 161 -10.29 3.87 0.50
N ASP A 162 -9.46 4.88 0.23
CA ASP A 162 -9.18 5.34 -1.14
C ASP A 162 -8.55 4.22 -1.97
N THR A 163 -7.55 3.52 -1.42
CA THR A 163 -6.87 2.41 -2.11
C THR A 163 -7.80 1.22 -2.35
N GLU A 164 -8.67 0.89 -1.39
CA GLU A 164 -9.69 -0.16 -1.56
C GLU A 164 -10.70 0.22 -2.66
N THR A 165 -11.07 1.49 -2.75
CA THR A 165 -11.95 2.01 -3.80
C THR A 165 -11.27 1.96 -5.17
N ASP A 166 -10.00 2.36 -5.25
CA ASP A 166 -9.20 2.31 -6.47
C ASP A 166 -8.99 0.88 -6.96
N LEU A 167 -8.79 -0.09 -6.06
CA LEU A 167 -8.75 -1.52 -6.39
C LEU A 167 -10.08 -2.00 -7.00
N GLY A 168 -11.22 -1.63 -6.43
CA GLY A 168 -12.53 -1.95 -7.00
C GLY A 168 -12.77 -1.31 -8.38
N LEU A 169 -12.28 -0.09 -8.57
CA LEU A 169 -12.32 0.59 -9.87
C LEU A 169 -11.37 -0.06 -10.88
N LEU A 170 -10.20 -0.53 -10.44
CA LEU A 170 -9.24 -1.25 -11.28
C LEU A 170 -9.84 -2.54 -11.83
N ASP A 171 -10.58 -3.29 -11.00
CA ASP A 171 -11.30 -4.50 -11.42
C ASP A 171 -12.35 -4.18 -12.50
N SER A 172 -13.10 -3.09 -12.29
CA SER A 172 -14.09 -2.61 -13.26
C SER A 172 -13.43 -2.18 -14.57
N ARG A 173 -12.31 -1.45 -14.52
CA ARG A 173 -11.53 -1.02 -15.69
C ARG A 173 -10.95 -2.21 -16.45
N CYS A 174 -10.43 -3.21 -15.75
CA CYS A 174 -9.92 -4.45 -16.34
C CYS A 174 -11.05 -5.22 -17.06
N SER A 175 -12.24 -5.30 -16.46
CA SER A 175 -13.42 -5.94 -17.07
C SER A 175 -13.87 -5.22 -18.35
N VAL A 176 -13.97 -3.89 -18.32
CA VAL A 176 -14.31 -3.07 -19.48
C VAL A 176 -13.27 -3.23 -20.59
N TYR A 177 -11.98 -3.21 -20.25
CA TYR A 177 -10.89 -3.41 -21.21
C TYR A 177 -10.97 -4.77 -21.92
N LYS A 178 -11.26 -5.84 -21.18
CA LYS A 178 -11.43 -7.18 -21.77
C LYS A 178 -12.67 -7.26 -22.66
N ALA A 179 -13.77 -6.61 -22.26
CA ALA A 179 -14.97 -6.54 -23.07
C ALA A 179 -14.72 -5.81 -24.40
N THR A 180 -14.07 -4.65 -24.38
CA THR A 180 -13.76 -3.90 -25.61
C THR A 180 -12.78 -4.63 -26.52
N GLN A 181 -11.78 -5.33 -25.97
CA GLN A 181 -10.89 -6.19 -26.75
C GLN A 181 -11.64 -7.35 -27.42
N SER A 182 -12.60 -7.95 -26.71
CA SER A 182 -13.42 -9.03 -27.28
C SER A 182 -14.35 -8.54 -28.40
N GLU A 183 -14.87 -7.33 -28.26
CA GLU A 183 -15.71 -6.68 -29.28
C GLU A 183 -14.90 -6.36 -30.54
N SER A 184 -13.70 -5.78 -30.40
CA SER A 184 -12.83 -5.51 -31.55
C SER A 184 -12.40 -6.79 -32.27
N ALA A 185 -12.08 -7.85 -31.52
CA ALA A 185 -11.76 -9.15 -32.11
C ALA A 185 -12.96 -9.77 -32.85
N ALA A 186 -14.19 -9.59 -32.34
CA ALA A 186 -15.39 -10.04 -33.01
C ALA A 186 -15.65 -9.25 -34.31
N THR A 187 -15.45 -7.93 -34.32
CA THR A 187 -15.59 -7.11 -35.53
C THR A 187 -14.55 -7.46 -36.59
N ASP A 188 -13.30 -7.72 -36.19
CA ASP A 188 -12.23 -8.13 -37.11
C ASP A 188 -12.52 -9.52 -37.72
N LEU A 189 -13.08 -10.43 -36.91
CA LEU A 189 -13.51 -11.74 -37.38
C LEU A 189 -14.68 -11.61 -38.37
N MET A 190 -15.68 -10.77 -38.08
CA MET A 190 -16.79 -10.52 -39.00
C MET A 190 -16.28 -9.94 -40.33
N ALA A 191 -15.40 -8.95 -40.29
CA ALA A 191 -14.78 -8.39 -41.49
C ALA A 191 -13.99 -9.43 -42.29
N SER A 192 -13.29 -10.34 -41.61
CA SER A 192 -12.57 -11.45 -42.24
C SER A 192 -13.51 -12.46 -42.89
N VAL A 193 -14.64 -12.76 -42.24
CA VAL A 193 -15.69 -13.65 -42.77
C VAL A 193 -16.37 -13.02 -43.99
N ASP A 194 -16.68 -11.72 -43.96
CA ASP A 194 -17.24 -10.99 -45.10
C ASP A 194 -16.26 -10.96 -46.28
N ALA A 195 -14.97 -10.75 -46.02
CA ALA A 195 -13.92 -10.83 -47.04
C ALA A 195 -13.86 -12.23 -47.68
N LEU A 196 -13.95 -13.30 -46.89
CA LEU A 196 -14.01 -14.67 -47.39
C LEU A 196 -15.28 -14.94 -48.22
N PHE A 197 -16.43 -14.41 -47.80
CA PHE A 197 -17.67 -14.55 -48.60
C PHE A 197 -17.57 -13.80 -49.93
N ALA A 198 -16.98 -12.60 -49.94
CA ALA A 198 -16.72 -11.85 -51.16
C ALA A 198 -15.76 -12.61 -52.08
N GLU A 199 -14.66 -13.15 -51.55
CA GLU A 199 -13.70 -13.96 -52.31
C GLU A 199 -14.36 -15.21 -52.90
N ASN A 200 -15.11 -15.97 -52.10
CA ASN A 200 -15.83 -17.15 -52.59
C ASN A 200 -16.86 -16.79 -53.67
N ALA A 201 -17.58 -15.67 -53.54
CA ALA A 201 -18.49 -15.21 -54.57
C ALA A 201 -17.75 -14.86 -55.88
N THR A 202 -16.55 -14.28 -55.81
CA THR A 202 -15.72 -14.04 -56.99
C THR A 202 -15.22 -15.34 -57.63
N VAL A 203 -14.82 -16.34 -56.84
CA VAL A 203 -14.38 -17.66 -57.36
C VAL A 203 -15.54 -18.39 -58.04
N ILE A 204 -16.72 -18.38 -57.43
CA ILE A 204 -17.93 -19.01 -57.98
C ILE A 204 -18.37 -18.32 -59.29
N SER A 205 -18.25 -17.00 -59.38
CA SER A 205 -18.58 -16.26 -60.60
C SER A 205 -17.51 -16.35 -61.69
N ALA A 206 -16.23 -16.45 -61.32
CA ALA A 206 -15.12 -16.62 -62.27
C ALA A 206 -14.99 -18.05 -62.80
N SER A 207 -15.42 -19.04 -62.03
CA SER A 207 -15.52 -20.45 -62.43
C SER A 207 -16.93 -20.96 -62.16
N PRO A 208 -17.90 -20.68 -63.06
CA PRO A 208 -19.24 -21.24 -62.94
C PRO A 208 -19.11 -22.75 -62.82
N ILE A 209 -19.64 -23.31 -61.74
CA ILE A 209 -19.77 -24.76 -61.60
C ILE A 209 -20.68 -25.19 -62.76
N ARG A 210 -20.06 -25.67 -63.83
CA ARG A 210 -20.79 -26.20 -64.98
C ARG A 210 -21.63 -27.37 -64.48
N SER A 211 -22.88 -27.43 -64.88
CA SER A 211 -23.68 -28.61 -64.60
C SER A 211 -23.04 -29.82 -65.28
N VAL A 212 -23.20 -31.01 -64.69
CA VAL A 212 -22.69 -32.27 -65.29
C VAL A 212 -23.24 -32.45 -66.72
N ASP A 213 -24.47 -32.01 -66.98
CA ASP A 213 -25.08 -31.99 -68.31
C ASP A 213 -24.40 -31.03 -69.30
N GLU A 214 -23.88 -29.89 -68.85
CA GLU A 214 -23.10 -28.96 -69.71
C GLU A 214 -21.70 -29.51 -70.01
N MET A 215 -21.03 -30.12 -69.02
CA MET A 215 -19.74 -30.81 -69.24
C MET A 215 -19.88 -32.01 -70.19
N MET A 216 -21.01 -32.71 -70.16
CA MET A 216 -21.30 -33.83 -71.06
C MET A 216 -21.67 -33.37 -72.49
N ARG A 217 -22.22 -32.16 -72.66
CA ARG A 217 -22.46 -31.59 -74.01
C ARG A 217 -21.16 -31.16 -74.71
N ASP A 218 -20.20 -30.59 -73.99
CA ASP A 218 -18.93 -30.15 -74.57
C ASP A 218 -18.06 -31.34 -75.01
N THR A 219 -18.07 -32.45 -74.27
CA THR A 219 -17.33 -33.67 -74.64
C THR A 219 -17.86 -34.34 -75.93
N ALA A 220 -19.11 -34.05 -76.33
CA ALA A 220 -19.66 -34.52 -77.60
C ALA A 220 -19.17 -33.76 -78.84
N THR A 221 -18.46 -32.63 -78.68
CA THR A 221 -17.91 -31.82 -79.79
C THR A 221 -16.39 -31.89 -79.92
N VAL A 222 -15.70 -32.62 -79.04
CA VAL A 222 -14.25 -32.86 -79.17
C VAL A 222 -14.02 -33.87 -80.28
N SER A 223 -13.59 -33.38 -81.45
CA SER A 223 -13.11 -34.23 -82.55
C SER A 223 -11.97 -35.15 -82.07
N PRO A 224 -11.91 -36.42 -82.52
CA PRO A 224 -10.88 -37.35 -82.10
C PRO A 224 -9.51 -36.82 -82.54
N VAL A 225 -8.65 -36.53 -81.56
CA VAL A 225 -7.22 -36.31 -81.79
C VAL A 225 -6.67 -37.58 -82.44
N SER A 226 -6.26 -37.46 -83.70
CA SER A 226 -5.57 -38.53 -84.42
C SER A 226 -4.28 -38.88 -83.66
N ARG A 227 -4.31 -40.00 -82.93
CA ARG A 227 -3.10 -40.68 -82.48
C ARG A 227 -2.38 -41.22 -83.72
N SER A 228 -1.38 -40.49 -84.20
CA SER A 228 -0.46 -40.98 -85.22
C SER A 228 0.89 -40.28 -85.09
N ARG A 229 1.69 -40.69 -84.10
CA ARG A 229 3.16 -40.72 -84.08
C ARG A 229 3.62 -41.29 -82.74
N ALA A 230 4.59 -42.18 -82.59
CA ALA A 230 5.19 -43.19 -83.44
C ALA A 230 5.89 -44.12 -82.45
N VAL A 231 5.61 -45.42 -82.52
CA VAL A 231 6.45 -46.45 -81.92
C VAL A 231 7.59 -46.68 -82.92
N SER A 232 8.71 -46.00 -82.73
CA SER A 232 9.96 -46.29 -83.44
C SER A 232 11.13 -45.55 -82.78
N PHE A 233 11.63 -46.07 -81.66
CA PHE A 233 13.01 -45.85 -81.22
C PHE A 233 13.43 -46.97 -80.24
N LEU A 234 13.40 -48.20 -80.76
CA LEU A 234 14.14 -49.35 -80.22
C LEU A 234 14.82 -50.01 -81.43
N ALA A 235 15.96 -49.44 -81.87
CA ALA A 235 16.96 -50.12 -82.68
C ALA A 235 18.23 -49.24 -82.79
N GLY A 236 19.34 -49.74 -82.23
CA GLY A 236 20.66 -49.65 -82.86
C GLY A 236 21.55 -48.45 -82.54
N GLU A 237 22.62 -48.75 -81.79
CA GLU A 237 23.91 -48.05 -81.62
C GLU A 237 23.99 -46.75 -80.80
#